data_AF-A0A0D7A6Q5-F1
#
_entry.id   AF-A0A0D7A6Q5-F1
#
_cell.length_a   1.000
_cell.length_b   1.000
_cell.length_c   1.000
_cell.angle_alpha   90.00
_cell.angle_beta   90.00
_cell.angle_gamma   90.00
#
_symmetry.space_group_name_H-M   'P 1'
#
loop_
_entity.id
_entity.type
_entity.pdbx_description
1 polymer ?
#
loop_
_entity_poly.entity_id
_entity_poly.type
_entity_poly.pdbx_seq_one_letter_code
_entity_poly.pdbx_strand_id
1 'polypeptide(L)'
;MQTFIPNLTPYFEVAPATCKTSVEDDGSEDYALFAEDEGEKNAWEISPWLLAMQWHEHICRYNVNELVSLVASPKKHAFPFLSERIHEYFAEATRRIKELDNLTLEQLNLEKQWQVTQIGNELLKEHEQKSMLRQYTAQAVRLLTFLVRMRMEEHIYKVSLPSEVVPLQEWDDIISIHSTLYSLWTYQFSGHQDGVHMQDPMMRYLALSTLQAVGTFHPPVQVTNKLAAFKHLIRLVMVYELVESDCANEAQVEIRCRYLRQFVIDKQRTTFGAIASLQHLASAQAYQTTNHPCIFWID
;
A
#
# COMPACT_ATOMS: atom_id res chain seq x y z
N MET A 1 16.61 -30.42 39.99
CA MET A 1 15.63 -30.08 38.93
C MET A 1 16.40 -29.38 37.81
N GLN A 2 16.59 -30.09 36.70
CA GLN A 2 17.41 -29.68 35.55
C GLN A 2 16.66 -28.66 34.69
N THR A 3 17.35 -27.60 34.31
CA THR A 3 16.95 -26.61 33.30
C THR A 3 17.10 -27.21 31.90
N PHE A 4 15.99 -27.20 31.14
CA PHE A 4 15.95 -27.67 29.76
C PHE A 4 16.22 -26.49 28.82
N ILE A 5 17.32 -26.56 28.08
CA ILE A 5 17.65 -25.66 26.97
C ILE A 5 17.32 -26.43 25.69
N PRO A 6 16.36 -26.01 24.85
CA PRO A 6 16.14 -26.68 23.58
C PRO A 6 17.22 -26.26 22.57
N ASN A 7 17.84 -27.29 22.00
CA ASN A 7 18.85 -27.26 20.95
C ASN A 7 18.41 -26.44 19.73
N LEU A 8 19.29 -25.54 19.29
CA LEU A 8 19.31 -24.98 17.95
C LEU A 8 19.81 -26.05 16.98
N THR A 9 18.93 -26.58 16.14
CA THR A 9 19.33 -27.37 14.97
C THR A 9 19.84 -26.45 13.85
N PRO A 10 20.84 -26.90 13.07
CA PRO A 10 21.53 -26.06 12.09
C PRO A 10 20.67 -25.78 10.86
N TYR A 11 20.87 -24.60 10.30
CA TYR A 11 20.37 -24.15 9.01
C TYR A 11 20.63 -25.22 7.93
N PHE A 12 19.57 -25.75 7.34
CA PHE A 12 19.65 -26.38 6.02
C PHE A 12 19.71 -25.24 4.99
N GLU A 13 20.83 -25.15 4.27
CA GLU A 13 20.92 -24.41 3.02
C GLU A 13 19.90 -25.01 2.04
N VAL A 14 18.81 -24.29 1.79
CA VAL A 14 17.96 -24.54 0.63
C VAL A 14 18.51 -23.69 -0.50
N ALA A 15 19.12 -24.35 -1.48
CA ALA A 15 19.57 -23.70 -2.70
C ALA A 15 18.41 -22.92 -3.36
N PRO A 16 18.62 -21.67 -3.83
CA PRO A 16 17.57 -20.91 -4.48
C PRO A 16 17.13 -21.61 -5.77
N ALA A 17 15.81 -21.79 -5.91
CA ALA A 17 15.21 -22.27 -7.15
C ALA A 17 15.44 -21.24 -8.26
N THR A 18 16.30 -21.57 -9.21
CA THR A 18 16.53 -20.78 -10.40
C THR A 18 15.29 -20.79 -11.30
N CYS A 19 14.88 -19.60 -11.74
CA CYS A 19 13.84 -19.42 -12.73
C CYS A 19 14.35 -20.00 -14.06
N LYS A 20 13.87 -21.18 -14.46
CA LYS A 20 14.28 -21.82 -15.71
C LYS A 20 13.61 -21.12 -16.90
N THR A 21 14.39 -20.41 -17.70
CA THR A 21 14.10 -20.18 -19.11
C THR A 21 14.50 -21.44 -19.88
N SER A 22 13.52 -22.16 -20.42
CA SER A 22 13.74 -23.32 -21.28
C SER A 22 14.20 -22.85 -22.67
N VAL A 23 15.44 -23.18 -23.03
CA VAL A 23 15.91 -23.26 -24.42
C VAL A 23 16.48 -24.66 -24.58
N GLU A 24 15.84 -25.47 -25.42
CA GLU A 24 16.39 -26.71 -25.97
C GLU A 24 17.38 -26.30 -27.08
N ASP A 25 18.62 -26.80 -27.08
CA ASP A 25 19.13 -27.59 -28.21
C ASP A 25 20.52 -28.24 -27.97
N ASP A 26 20.74 -29.23 -28.81
CA ASP A 26 21.72 -30.30 -29.00
C ASP A 26 23.19 -30.17 -28.57
N GLY A 27 23.80 -31.34 -28.31
CA GLY A 27 25.13 -31.50 -27.75
C GLY A 27 26.29 -31.66 -28.74
N SER A 28 27.50 -31.43 -28.24
CA SER A 28 28.75 -32.15 -28.60
C SER A 28 29.88 -31.74 -27.64
N GLU A 29 30.58 -32.71 -27.06
CA GLU A 29 31.83 -32.55 -26.28
C GLU A 29 33.04 -32.37 -27.21
N ASP A 30 33.94 -31.41 -26.94
CA ASP A 30 35.37 -31.64 -26.61
C ASP A 30 36.28 -30.38 -26.67
N TYR A 31 37.06 -30.23 -25.58
CA TYR A 31 38.37 -29.56 -25.34
C TYR A 31 38.76 -28.14 -25.85
N ALA A 32 38.83 -27.24 -24.85
CA ALA A 32 39.96 -26.37 -24.46
C ALA A 32 40.46 -25.21 -25.36
N LEU A 33 40.34 -23.97 -24.87
CA LEU A 33 41.44 -23.06 -24.46
C LEU A 33 40.88 -21.64 -24.18
N PHE A 34 41.22 -21.09 -23.01
CA PHE A 34 41.21 -19.66 -22.62
C PHE A 34 40.28 -18.72 -23.38
N ALA A 35 39.06 -18.59 -22.87
CA ALA A 35 38.36 -17.31 -22.90
C ALA A 35 37.95 -17.01 -21.45
N GLU A 36 38.61 -16.02 -20.85
CA GLU A 36 38.01 -15.23 -19.78
C GLU A 36 36.80 -14.56 -20.40
N ASP A 37 35.67 -15.26 -20.45
CA ASP A 37 34.40 -14.68 -20.82
C ASP A 37 33.64 -14.39 -19.54
N GLU A 38 33.33 -13.12 -19.38
CA GLU A 38 32.73 -12.52 -18.22
C GLU A 38 31.54 -13.37 -17.78
N GLY A 39 31.72 -14.10 -16.66
CA GLY A 39 30.61 -14.73 -15.98
C GLY A 39 29.56 -13.67 -15.74
N GLU A 40 28.50 -13.72 -16.54
CA GLU A 40 27.37 -12.80 -16.50
C GLU A 40 27.04 -12.55 -15.05
N LYS A 41 27.25 -11.30 -14.64
CA LYS A 41 26.86 -10.79 -13.34
C LYS A 41 25.38 -11.14 -13.17
N ASN A 42 25.11 -12.20 -12.42
CA ASN A 42 23.81 -12.43 -11.79
C ASN A 42 23.61 -11.36 -10.71
N ALA A 43 23.58 -10.08 -11.13
CA ALA A 43 23.44 -8.90 -10.31
C ALA A 43 21.95 -8.60 -10.11
N TRP A 44 21.21 -9.54 -9.53
CA TRP A 44 20.08 -9.14 -8.72
C TRP A 44 20.63 -8.78 -7.35
N GLU A 45 21.27 -7.60 -7.23
CA GLU A 45 21.37 -6.97 -5.93
C GLU A 45 19.95 -6.61 -5.51
N ILE A 46 19.26 -7.55 -4.87
CA ILE A 46 17.91 -7.32 -4.35
C ILE A 46 18.02 -6.18 -3.34
N SER A 47 17.44 -5.03 -3.69
CA SER A 47 17.55 -3.86 -2.84
C SER A 47 17.10 -4.18 -1.40
N PRO A 48 17.72 -3.58 -0.37
CA PRO A 48 17.29 -3.76 1.02
C PRO A 48 15.81 -3.45 1.24
N TRP A 49 15.23 -2.58 0.41
CA TRP A 49 13.79 -2.33 0.32
C TRP A 49 13.02 -3.61 -0.01
N LEU A 50 13.38 -4.27 -1.11
CA LEU A 50 12.69 -5.47 -1.57
C LEU A 50 12.91 -6.69 -0.66
N LEU A 51 14.07 -6.80 -0.02
CA LEU A 51 14.33 -7.82 0.99
C LEU A 51 13.43 -7.64 2.22
N ALA A 52 13.29 -6.41 2.70
CA ALA A 52 12.44 -6.13 3.86
C ALA A 52 10.95 -6.37 3.58
N MET A 53 10.51 -6.11 2.34
CA MET A 53 9.09 -6.21 1.95
C MET A 53 8.69 -7.57 1.42
N GLN A 54 9.65 -8.36 0.94
CA GLN A 54 9.41 -9.67 0.30
C GLN A 54 8.38 -9.62 -0.84
N TRP A 55 8.15 -8.43 -1.42
CA TRP A 55 7.19 -8.27 -2.52
C TRP A 55 7.60 -9.08 -3.75
N HIS A 56 8.92 -9.19 -3.99
CA HIS A 56 9.49 -10.00 -5.05
C HIS A 56 9.14 -11.49 -4.88
N GLU A 57 9.19 -12.03 -3.66
CA GLU A 57 8.78 -13.40 -3.35
C GLU A 57 7.27 -13.61 -3.54
N HIS A 58 6.46 -12.60 -3.21
CA HIS A 58 5.00 -12.66 -3.37
C HIS A 58 4.57 -12.72 -4.84
N ILE A 59 5.28 -12.04 -5.74
CA ILE A 59 4.89 -11.93 -7.16
C ILE A 59 5.60 -12.92 -8.08
N CYS A 60 6.66 -13.60 -7.63
CA CYS A 60 7.57 -14.36 -8.49
C CYS A 60 6.91 -15.46 -9.34
N ARG A 61 5.72 -15.93 -8.96
CA ARG A 61 4.97 -17.00 -9.65
C ARG A 61 3.98 -16.50 -10.70
N TYR A 62 3.85 -15.18 -10.87
CA TYR A 62 2.82 -14.58 -11.71
C TYR A 62 3.43 -13.81 -12.89
N ASN A 63 2.65 -13.66 -13.95
CA ASN A 63 3.02 -12.82 -15.08
C ASN A 63 2.98 -11.33 -14.69
N VAL A 64 4.11 -10.63 -14.82
CA VAL A 64 4.26 -9.22 -14.46
C VAL A 64 3.26 -8.33 -15.21
N ASN A 65 3.04 -8.56 -16.50
CA ASN A 65 2.15 -7.74 -17.31
C ASN A 65 0.69 -7.90 -16.87
N GLU A 66 0.29 -9.13 -16.51
CA GLU A 66 -1.03 -9.38 -15.92
C GLU A 66 -1.16 -8.62 -14.61
N LEU A 67 -0.19 -8.74 -13.70
CA LEU A 67 -0.22 -8.06 -12.40
C LEU A 67 -0.30 -6.53 -12.52
N VAL A 68 0.47 -5.93 -13.42
CA VAL A 68 0.44 -4.47 -13.66
C VAL A 68 -0.92 -4.05 -14.22
N SER A 69 -1.54 -4.88 -15.07
CA SER A 69 -2.87 -4.59 -15.62
C SER A 69 -3.96 -4.56 -14.54
N LEU A 70 -3.82 -5.34 -13.46
CA LEU A 70 -4.77 -5.39 -12.34
C LEU A 70 -4.87 -4.08 -11.57
N VAL A 71 -3.75 -3.37 -11.43
CA VAL A 71 -3.67 -2.10 -10.69
C VAL A 71 -3.67 -0.86 -11.58
N ALA A 72 -3.77 -1.05 -12.90
CA ALA A 72 -3.82 0.04 -13.85
C ALA A 72 -5.04 0.94 -13.60
N SER A 73 -4.90 2.24 -13.88
CA SER A 73 -6.03 3.17 -13.83
C SER A 73 -7.23 2.65 -14.64
N PRO A 74 -8.46 2.88 -14.18
CA PRO A 74 -9.64 2.48 -14.95
C PRO A 74 -9.65 3.20 -16.30
N LYS A 75 -10.01 2.47 -17.37
CA LYS A 75 -10.25 3.07 -18.68
C LYS A 75 -11.50 3.96 -18.58
N LYS A 76 -11.57 5.04 -19.37
CA LYS A 76 -12.67 6.03 -19.33
C LYS A 76 -14.08 5.43 -19.35
N HIS A 77 -14.25 4.26 -19.99
CA HIS A 77 -15.55 3.61 -20.14
C HIS A 77 -15.80 2.44 -19.17
N ALA A 78 -14.79 1.98 -18.44
CA ALA A 78 -14.92 0.80 -17.58
C ALA A 78 -15.74 1.12 -16.32
N PHE A 79 -15.50 2.30 -15.72
CA PHE A 79 -16.16 2.77 -14.50
C PHE A 79 -16.40 4.29 -14.58
N PRO A 80 -17.39 4.74 -15.37
CA PRO A 80 -17.52 6.14 -15.77
C PRO A 80 -17.74 7.12 -14.60
N PHE A 81 -18.38 6.68 -13.51
CA PHE A 81 -18.73 7.55 -12.36
C PHE A 81 -17.84 7.34 -11.13
N LEU A 82 -17.06 6.26 -11.09
CA LEU A 82 -16.30 5.86 -9.90
C LEU A 82 -15.31 6.94 -9.46
N SER A 83 -14.58 7.54 -10.40
CA SER A 83 -13.59 8.58 -10.06
C SER A 83 -14.21 9.85 -9.51
N GLU A 84 -15.38 10.24 -10.01
CA GLU A 84 -16.09 11.43 -9.57
C GLU A 84 -16.70 11.20 -8.19
N ARG A 85 -17.40 10.07 -7.99
CA ARG A 85 -18.01 9.71 -6.70
C ARG A 85 -17.01 9.56 -5.58
N ILE A 86 -15.86 8.93 -5.82
CA ILE A 86 -14.80 8.81 -4.80
C ILE A 86 -14.24 10.20 -4.47
N HIS A 87 -14.13 11.10 -5.46
CA HIS A 87 -13.67 12.46 -5.21
C HIS A 87 -14.68 13.25 -4.37
N GLU A 88 -15.97 13.18 -4.72
CA GLU A 88 -17.07 13.78 -3.96
C GLU A 88 -17.08 13.28 -2.52
N TYR A 89 -16.95 11.96 -2.31
CA TYR A 89 -16.87 11.36 -0.98
C TYR A 89 -15.72 11.95 -0.14
N PHE A 90 -14.49 11.99 -0.67
CA PHE A 90 -13.36 12.51 0.09
C PHE A 90 -13.40 14.03 0.26
N ALA A 91 -13.98 14.76 -0.69
CA ALA A 91 -14.22 16.20 -0.54
C ALA A 91 -15.23 16.47 0.58
N GLU A 92 -16.30 15.67 0.65
CA GLU A 92 -17.31 15.73 1.71
C GLU A 92 -16.73 15.36 3.07
N ALA A 93 -15.95 14.26 3.15
CA ALA A 93 -15.22 13.89 4.37
C ALA A 93 -14.26 15.00 4.84
N THR A 94 -13.61 15.70 3.90
CA THR A 94 -12.75 16.85 4.20
C THR A 94 -13.54 18.03 4.75
N ARG A 95 -14.73 18.30 4.21
CA ARG A 95 -15.61 19.38 4.67
C ARG A 95 -16.05 19.16 6.12
N ARG A 96 -16.37 17.91 6.46
CA ARG A 96 -16.85 17.47 7.78
C ARG A 96 -15.80 17.55 8.89
N ILE A 97 -14.52 17.73 8.56
CA ILE A 97 -13.47 17.98 9.56
C ILE A 97 -13.78 19.21 10.41
N LYS A 98 -14.45 20.22 9.83
CA LYS A 98 -14.85 21.45 10.53
C LYS A 98 -15.92 21.23 11.60
N GLU A 99 -16.58 20.07 11.61
CA GLU A 99 -17.63 19.71 12.57
C GLU A 99 -17.04 19.07 13.83
N LEU A 100 -15.77 18.68 13.81
CA LEU A 100 -15.08 18.06 14.94
C LEU A 100 -14.33 19.10 15.76
N ASP A 101 -14.32 18.90 17.08
CA ASP A 101 -13.51 19.69 17.99
C ASP A 101 -12.01 19.33 17.90
N ASN A 102 -11.15 20.23 18.38
CA ASN A 102 -9.70 20.05 18.29
C ASN A 102 -9.19 18.80 19.01
N LEU A 103 -9.80 18.40 20.14
CA LEU A 103 -9.37 17.23 20.89
C LEU A 103 -9.66 15.96 20.10
N THR A 104 -10.82 15.87 19.46
CA THR A 104 -11.17 14.77 18.55
C THR A 104 -10.20 14.70 17.36
N LEU A 105 -9.85 15.84 16.77
CA LEU A 105 -8.88 15.91 15.68
C LEU A 105 -7.47 15.50 16.10
N GLU A 106 -7.03 15.85 17.31
CA GLU A 106 -5.77 15.40 17.89
C GLU A 106 -5.77 13.89 18.09
N GLN A 107 -6.85 13.34 18.65
CA GLN A 107 -7.00 11.90 18.88
C GLN A 107 -6.93 11.08 17.59
N LEU A 108 -7.47 11.59 16.48
CA LEU A 108 -7.39 10.97 15.14
C LEU A 108 -6.07 11.26 14.39
N ASN A 109 -5.08 11.88 15.06
CA ASN A 109 -3.78 12.27 14.50
C ASN A 109 -3.90 13.19 13.27
N LEU A 110 -4.90 14.07 13.24
CA LEU A 110 -5.16 15.00 12.14
C LEU A 110 -4.60 16.41 12.43
N GLU A 111 -4.47 16.79 13.71
CA GLU A 111 -4.13 18.16 14.11
C GLU A 111 -2.81 18.68 13.49
N LYS A 112 -1.72 17.92 13.57
CA LYS A 112 -0.42 18.32 12.98
C LYS A 112 -0.45 18.45 11.46
N GLN A 113 -1.31 17.69 10.76
CA GLN A 113 -1.42 17.78 9.30
C GLN A 113 -2.21 19.02 8.88
N TRP A 114 -3.19 19.45 9.69
CA TRP A 114 -4.04 20.62 9.42
C TRP A 114 -3.47 21.95 9.89
N GLN A 115 -2.72 21.96 11.01
CA GLN A 115 -2.08 23.18 11.52
C GLN A 115 -0.99 23.71 10.58
N VAL A 116 -0.21 22.85 9.93
CA VAL A 116 0.75 23.26 8.87
C VAL A 116 0.04 23.99 7.73
N THR A 117 -1.24 23.70 7.51
CA THR A 117 -2.01 24.31 6.43
C THR A 117 -2.55 25.69 6.75
N GLN A 118 -2.84 26.02 8.02
CA GLN A 118 -3.39 27.34 8.37
C GLN A 118 -2.36 28.49 8.45
N ILE A 119 -1.07 28.21 8.60
CA ILE A 119 -0.04 29.23 8.90
C ILE A 119 0.47 29.96 7.62
N GLY A 120 -0.37 30.20 6.61
CA GLY A 120 0.07 30.95 5.42
C GLY A 120 -0.98 31.03 4.31
N ASN A 121 -1.05 32.19 3.66
CA ASN A 121 -1.90 32.57 2.52
C ASN A 121 -2.95 31.53 2.05
N GLU A 122 -4.17 31.69 2.57
CA GLU A 122 -5.31 30.77 2.45
C GLU A 122 -5.67 30.41 0.99
N LEU A 123 -5.59 31.36 0.04
CA LEU A 123 -6.04 31.15 -1.35
C LEU A 123 -5.12 30.23 -2.18
N LEU A 124 -3.80 30.33 -1.99
CA LEU A 124 -2.83 29.45 -2.67
C LEU A 124 -2.92 28.04 -2.11
N LYS A 125 -3.12 27.94 -0.80
CA LYS A 125 -3.22 26.66 -0.09
C LYS A 125 -4.52 25.92 -0.34
N GLU A 126 -5.64 26.61 -0.52
CA GLU A 126 -6.88 25.95 -0.97
C GLU A 126 -6.71 25.30 -2.35
N HIS A 127 -5.99 25.96 -3.26
CA HIS A 127 -5.71 25.38 -4.58
C HIS A 127 -4.75 24.18 -4.49
N GLU A 128 -3.71 24.27 -3.66
CA GLU A 128 -2.79 23.16 -3.37
C GLU A 128 -3.50 21.99 -2.69
N GLN A 129 -4.40 22.24 -1.74
CA GLN A 129 -5.22 21.21 -1.08
C GLN A 129 -6.17 20.51 -2.07
N LYS A 130 -6.86 21.27 -2.94
CA LYS A 130 -7.74 20.69 -3.97
C LYS A 130 -6.95 19.80 -4.94
N SER A 131 -5.75 20.24 -5.35
CA SER A 131 -4.89 19.44 -6.23
C SER A 131 -4.30 18.22 -5.54
N MET A 132 -3.90 18.33 -4.26
CA MET A 132 -3.41 17.22 -3.44
C MET A 132 -4.51 16.18 -3.19
N LEU A 133 -5.72 16.63 -2.82
CA LEU A 133 -6.87 15.73 -2.61
C LEU A 133 -7.14 14.94 -3.88
N ARG A 134 -7.17 15.60 -5.05
CA ARG A 134 -7.36 14.92 -6.34
C ARG A 134 -6.29 13.86 -6.62
N GLN A 135 -5.02 14.14 -6.31
CA GLN A 135 -3.94 13.17 -6.45
C GLN A 135 -4.10 11.98 -5.49
N TYR A 136 -4.53 12.23 -4.25
CA TYR A 136 -4.76 11.18 -3.26
C TYR A 136 -5.96 10.33 -3.65
N THR A 137 -7.09 10.95 -4.01
CA THR A 137 -8.29 10.28 -4.53
C THR A 137 -7.94 9.35 -5.69
N ALA A 138 -7.04 9.74 -6.60
CA ALA A 138 -6.63 8.88 -7.70
C ALA A 138 -6.03 7.53 -7.24
N GLN A 139 -5.38 7.49 -6.06
CA GLN A 139 -4.91 6.23 -5.48
C GLN A 139 -6.06 5.38 -4.95
N ALA A 140 -7.07 5.98 -4.31
CA ALA A 140 -8.29 5.27 -3.90
C ALA A 140 -9.06 4.71 -5.09
N VAL A 141 -9.17 5.47 -6.19
CA VAL A 141 -9.80 5.02 -7.44
C VAL A 141 -9.11 3.76 -7.97
N ARG A 142 -7.78 3.74 -7.99
CA ARG A 142 -7.00 2.57 -8.43
C ARG A 142 -7.14 1.38 -7.50
N LEU A 143 -7.13 1.61 -6.18
CA LEU A 143 -7.37 0.57 -5.19
C LEU A 143 -8.75 -0.06 -5.41
N LEU A 144 -9.80 0.76 -5.46
CA LEU A 144 -11.16 0.29 -5.65
C LEU A 144 -11.31 -0.44 -7.00
N THR A 145 -10.76 0.10 -8.09
CA THR A 145 -10.72 -0.59 -9.40
C THR A 145 -10.02 -1.95 -9.32
N PHE A 146 -8.91 -2.04 -8.58
CA PHE A 146 -8.22 -3.31 -8.35
C PHE A 146 -9.13 -4.32 -7.63
N LEU A 147 -9.82 -3.90 -6.56
CA LEU A 147 -10.78 -4.77 -5.87
C LEU A 147 -11.92 -5.19 -6.80
N VAL A 148 -12.35 -4.32 -7.73
CA VAL A 148 -13.36 -4.64 -8.73
C VAL A 148 -12.93 -5.83 -9.59
N ARG A 149 -11.76 -5.68 -10.21
CA ARG A 149 -11.18 -6.70 -11.09
C ARG A 149 -11.01 -8.03 -10.36
N MET A 150 -10.57 -7.99 -9.10
CA MET A 150 -10.37 -9.20 -8.29
C MET A 150 -11.65 -10.00 -8.02
N ARG A 151 -12.86 -9.42 -8.13
CA ARG A 151 -14.10 -10.21 -8.06
C ARG A 151 -14.71 -10.53 -9.42
N MET A 152 -14.47 -9.71 -10.44
CA MET A 152 -15.12 -9.86 -11.75
C MET A 152 -14.43 -10.87 -12.66
N GLU A 153 -13.12 -11.00 -12.54
CA GLU A 153 -12.29 -11.77 -13.46
C GLU A 153 -11.70 -12.99 -12.76
N GLU A 154 -11.72 -14.15 -13.43
CA GLU A 154 -11.02 -15.35 -12.97
C GLU A 154 -9.52 -15.18 -13.19
N HIS A 155 -8.86 -14.52 -12.24
CA HIS A 155 -7.42 -14.36 -12.24
C HIS A 155 -6.72 -15.52 -11.52
N ILE A 156 -5.52 -15.86 -12.00
CA ILE A 156 -4.59 -16.74 -11.27
C ILE A 156 -4.20 -16.08 -9.94
N TYR A 157 -4.05 -14.75 -9.94
CA TYR A 157 -3.80 -13.96 -8.74
C TYR A 157 -5.10 -13.73 -7.96
N LYS A 158 -5.26 -14.43 -6.83
CA LYS A 158 -6.48 -14.38 -6.01
C LYS A 158 -6.30 -13.55 -4.75
N VAL A 159 -7.27 -12.68 -4.45
CA VAL A 159 -7.31 -11.88 -3.22
C VAL A 159 -8.54 -12.25 -2.40
N SER A 160 -8.33 -12.65 -1.15
CA SER A 160 -9.43 -12.87 -0.21
C SER A 160 -9.97 -11.52 0.24
N LEU A 161 -11.21 -11.21 -0.15
CA LEU A 161 -11.90 -9.99 0.29
C LEU A 161 -12.89 -10.35 1.41
N PRO A 162 -12.99 -9.54 2.48
CA PRO A 162 -14.03 -9.70 3.47
C PRO A 162 -15.42 -9.71 2.83
N SER A 163 -16.34 -10.47 3.42
CA SER A 163 -17.76 -10.53 2.99
C SER A 163 -18.43 -9.16 3.03
N GLU A 164 -17.95 -8.29 3.93
CA GLU A 164 -18.48 -6.95 4.21
C GLU A 164 -17.99 -5.88 3.22
N VAL A 165 -17.05 -6.22 2.34
CA VAL A 165 -16.66 -5.34 1.22
C VAL A 165 -17.73 -5.45 0.14
N VAL A 166 -18.63 -4.46 0.12
CA VAL A 166 -19.86 -4.35 -0.70
C VAL A 166 -19.63 -4.82 -2.15
N PRO A 167 -20.60 -5.56 -2.75
CA PRO A 167 -20.53 -5.92 -4.16
C PRO A 167 -20.34 -4.68 -5.05
N LEU A 168 -19.37 -4.80 -5.94
CA LEU A 168 -18.75 -3.74 -6.72
C LEU A 168 -19.68 -3.04 -7.73
N GLN A 169 -20.88 -3.59 -7.91
CA GLN A 169 -21.90 -3.10 -8.84
C GLN A 169 -22.72 -1.93 -8.26
N GLU A 170 -22.55 -1.62 -6.96
CA GLU A 170 -23.37 -0.65 -6.23
C GLU A 170 -22.60 0.63 -5.83
N TRP A 171 -21.43 0.90 -6.42
CA TRP A 171 -20.62 2.09 -6.07
C TRP A 171 -21.08 3.39 -6.75
N ASP A 172 -22.38 3.51 -6.98
CA ASP A 172 -22.99 4.70 -7.56
C ASP A 172 -23.32 5.75 -6.51
N ASP A 173 -23.28 5.37 -5.22
CA ASP A 173 -23.58 6.23 -4.08
C ASP A 173 -22.43 6.30 -3.04
N ILE A 174 -22.47 7.38 -2.26
CA ILE A 174 -21.45 7.71 -1.26
C ILE A 174 -21.42 6.71 -0.10
N ILE A 175 -22.57 6.15 0.29
CA ILE A 175 -22.70 5.22 1.42
C ILE A 175 -22.01 3.91 1.08
N SER A 176 -22.21 3.41 -0.14
CA SER A 176 -21.56 2.19 -0.62
C SER A 176 -20.03 2.33 -0.69
N ILE A 177 -19.53 3.49 -1.15
CA ILE A 177 -18.09 3.81 -1.13
C ILE A 177 -17.57 3.85 0.31
N HIS A 178 -18.27 4.55 1.20
CA HIS A 178 -17.90 4.67 2.60
C HIS A 178 -17.84 3.30 3.27
N SER A 179 -18.92 2.51 3.19
CA SER A 179 -19.01 1.17 3.77
C SER A 179 -17.89 0.26 3.23
N THR A 180 -17.59 0.32 1.94
CA THR A 180 -16.50 -0.47 1.33
C THR A 180 -15.14 -0.09 1.92
N LEU A 181 -14.81 1.20 1.95
CA LEU A 181 -13.51 1.68 2.43
C LEU A 181 -13.36 1.49 3.94
N TYR A 182 -14.42 1.76 4.69
CA TYR A 182 -14.46 1.57 6.14
C TYR A 182 -14.29 0.09 6.50
N SER A 183 -15.06 -0.82 5.90
CA SER A 183 -14.89 -2.26 6.10
C SER A 183 -13.48 -2.72 5.75
N LEU A 184 -12.96 -2.30 4.59
CA LEU A 184 -11.62 -2.68 4.15
C LEU A 184 -10.52 -2.26 5.14
N TRP A 185 -10.58 -1.03 5.67
CA TRP A 185 -9.51 -0.46 6.50
C TRP A 185 -9.67 -0.71 8.00
N THR A 186 -10.85 -1.16 8.44
CA THR A 186 -11.09 -1.60 9.82
C THR A 186 -11.06 -3.12 9.99
N TYR A 187 -11.08 -3.89 8.90
CA TYR A 187 -10.94 -5.34 8.95
C TYR A 187 -9.54 -5.75 9.44
N GLN A 188 -9.49 -6.69 10.37
CA GLN A 188 -8.24 -7.27 10.85
C GLN A 188 -7.92 -8.54 10.08
N PHE A 189 -6.97 -8.43 9.14
CA PHE A 189 -6.47 -9.58 8.41
C PHE A 189 -5.61 -10.46 9.33
N SER A 190 -6.00 -11.72 9.51
CA SER A 190 -5.23 -12.69 10.27
C SER A 190 -3.85 -12.90 9.64
N GLY A 191 -2.80 -12.87 10.46
CA GLY A 191 -1.46 -13.22 9.98
C GLY A 191 -1.38 -14.71 9.63
N HIS A 192 -0.78 -15.02 8.47
CA HIS A 192 -0.31 -16.36 8.07
C HIS A 192 -1.32 -17.51 8.25
N GLN A 193 -2.44 -17.48 7.53
CA GLN A 193 -3.18 -18.71 7.24
C GLN A 193 -2.75 -19.24 5.86
N ASP A 194 -2.52 -20.55 5.77
CA ASP A 194 -2.31 -21.31 4.53
C ASP A 194 -1.13 -20.89 3.64
N GLY A 195 0.01 -20.49 4.23
CA GLY A 195 1.24 -20.21 3.47
C GLY A 195 1.19 -18.94 2.61
N VAL A 196 0.14 -18.13 2.74
CA VAL A 196 -0.01 -16.85 2.04
C VAL A 196 0.59 -15.73 2.90
N HIS A 197 1.76 -15.23 2.50
CA HIS A 197 2.54 -14.23 3.27
C HIS A 197 1.88 -12.83 3.35
N MET A 198 0.96 -12.50 2.44
CA MET A 198 0.29 -11.19 2.40
C MET A 198 -1.21 -11.36 2.16
N GLN A 199 -2.05 -11.24 3.19
CA GLN A 199 -3.50 -11.39 3.06
C GLN A 199 -4.22 -10.06 2.80
N ASP A 200 -3.72 -8.97 3.40
CA ASP A 200 -4.34 -7.65 3.28
C ASP A 200 -4.39 -7.18 1.79
N PRO A 201 -5.58 -7.00 1.19
CA PRO A 201 -5.77 -6.52 -0.17
C PRO A 201 -5.09 -5.18 -0.44
N MET A 202 -5.02 -4.32 0.58
CA MET A 202 -4.36 -3.02 0.49
C MET A 202 -2.85 -3.18 0.37
N MET A 203 -2.24 -4.11 1.12
CA MET A 203 -0.80 -4.40 1.02
C MET A 203 -0.46 -5.02 -0.33
N ARG A 204 -1.32 -5.92 -0.82
CA ARG A 204 -1.20 -6.49 -2.17
C ARG A 204 -1.28 -5.43 -3.25
N TYR A 205 -2.29 -4.56 -3.17
CA TYR A 205 -2.42 -3.44 -4.08
C TYR A 205 -1.17 -2.56 -4.06
N LEU A 206 -0.63 -2.22 -2.87
CA LEU A 206 0.58 -1.42 -2.77
C LEU A 206 1.76 -2.08 -3.47
N ALA A 207 2.02 -3.36 -3.20
CA ALA A 207 3.08 -4.12 -3.86
C ALA A 207 2.95 -4.07 -5.38
N LEU A 208 1.78 -4.44 -5.91
CA LEU A 208 1.52 -4.42 -7.36
C LEU A 208 1.58 -3.01 -7.96
N SER A 209 1.08 -2.00 -7.25
CA SER A 209 1.08 -0.61 -7.73
C SER A 209 2.47 0.04 -7.75
N THR A 210 3.47 -0.65 -7.21
CA THR A 210 4.88 -0.27 -7.28
C THR A 210 5.68 -1.13 -8.26
N LEU A 211 5.05 -2.14 -8.86
CA LEU A 211 5.66 -2.99 -9.89
C LEU A 211 5.71 -2.25 -11.23
N GLN A 212 6.86 -2.31 -11.89
CA GLN A 212 7.10 -1.75 -13.21
C GLN A 212 6.92 -2.85 -14.28
N ALA A 213 6.66 -2.45 -15.52
CA ALA A 213 6.41 -3.38 -16.62
C ALA A 213 7.59 -4.36 -16.88
N VAL A 214 8.81 -3.95 -16.54
CA VAL A 214 10.03 -4.78 -16.68
C VAL A 214 10.25 -5.75 -15.52
N GLY A 215 9.34 -5.81 -14.54
CA GLY A 215 9.42 -6.71 -13.38
C GLY A 215 10.20 -6.15 -12.19
N THR A 216 10.76 -4.95 -12.30
CA THR A 216 11.40 -4.21 -11.20
C THR A 216 10.38 -3.43 -10.39
N PHE A 217 10.78 -2.94 -9.22
CA PHE A 217 9.92 -2.12 -8.36
C PHE A 217 10.40 -0.69 -8.27
N HIS A 218 9.46 0.23 -8.06
CA HIS A 218 9.77 1.63 -7.76
C HIS A 218 10.62 1.76 -6.48
N PRO A 219 11.62 2.64 -6.47
CA PRO A 219 12.48 2.86 -5.30
C PRO A 219 11.69 3.52 -4.16
N PRO A 220 12.14 3.37 -2.89
CA PRO A 220 11.43 3.88 -1.70
C PRO A 220 10.96 5.33 -1.81
N VAL A 221 11.79 6.22 -2.35
CA VAL A 221 11.50 7.64 -2.52
C VAL A 221 10.26 7.91 -3.39
N GLN A 222 9.94 7.02 -4.33
CA GLN A 222 8.76 7.15 -5.19
C GLN A 222 7.51 6.52 -4.57
N VAL A 223 7.66 5.75 -3.48
CA VAL A 223 6.56 5.06 -2.79
C VAL A 223 6.04 5.89 -1.60
N THR A 224 6.88 6.72 -0.97
CA THR A 224 6.53 7.53 0.23
C THR A 224 5.27 8.39 0.04
N ASN A 225 5.15 9.07 -1.10
CA ASN A 225 3.98 9.92 -1.41
C ASN A 225 2.68 9.12 -1.49
N LYS A 226 2.74 7.91 -2.07
CA LYS A 226 1.59 7.01 -2.15
C LYS A 226 1.16 6.52 -0.77
N LEU A 227 2.12 6.16 0.08
CA LEU A 227 1.85 5.75 1.46
C LEU A 227 1.24 6.89 2.29
N ALA A 228 1.78 8.10 2.15
CA ALA A 228 1.24 9.29 2.80
C ALA A 228 -0.20 9.59 2.36
N ALA A 229 -0.48 9.46 1.05
CA ALA A 229 -1.83 9.61 0.50
C ALA A 229 -2.81 8.64 1.18
N PHE A 230 -2.47 7.36 1.27
CA PHE A 230 -3.37 6.39 1.91
C PHE A 230 -3.54 6.61 3.41
N LYS A 231 -2.48 6.97 4.15
CA LYS A 231 -2.64 7.36 5.57
C LYS A 231 -3.62 8.52 5.73
N HIS A 232 -3.56 9.51 4.85
CA HIS A 232 -4.49 10.63 4.86
C HIS A 232 -5.92 10.19 4.56
N LEU A 233 -6.13 9.43 3.49
CA LEU A 233 -7.45 8.93 3.09
C LEU A 233 -8.10 8.05 4.17
N ILE A 234 -7.32 7.18 4.83
CA ILE A 234 -7.82 6.35 5.95
C ILE A 234 -8.35 7.24 7.06
N ARG A 235 -7.61 8.31 7.42
CA ARG A 235 -8.08 9.26 8.44
C ARG A 235 -9.37 9.96 8.02
N LEU A 236 -9.50 10.35 6.75
CA LEU A 236 -10.74 10.94 6.24
C LEU A 236 -11.94 9.98 6.34
N VAL A 237 -11.73 8.68 6.09
CA VAL A 237 -12.79 7.68 6.31
C VAL A 237 -13.20 7.60 7.77
N MET A 238 -12.25 7.64 8.70
CA MET A 238 -12.57 7.63 10.15
C MET A 238 -13.30 8.92 10.59
N VAL A 239 -12.95 10.07 10.01
CA VAL A 239 -13.69 11.33 10.24
C VAL A 239 -15.12 11.20 9.76
N TYR A 240 -15.31 10.72 8.53
CA TYR A 240 -16.65 10.55 7.96
C TYR A 240 -17.48 9.59 8.82
N GLU A 241 -16.91 8.45 9.21
CA GLU A 241 -17.57 7.47 10.09
C GLU A 241 -17.97 8.09 11.44
N LEU A 242 -17.08 8.88 12.06
CA LEU A 242 -17.36 9.49 13.35
C LEU A 242 -18.51 10.50 13.29
N VAL A 243 -18.55 11.30 12.23
CA VAL A 243 -19.60 12.32 12.03
C VAL A 243 -20.94 11.68 11.65
N GLU A 244 -20.93 10.62 10.85
CA GLU A 244 -22.14 9.87 10.50
C GLU A 244 -22.64 8.97 11.63
N SER A 245 -21.78 8.63 12.59
CA SER A 245 -22.20 7.90 13.79
C SER A 245 -23.17 8.79 14.57
N ASP A 246 -24.44 8.39 14.63
CA ASP A 246 -25.52 9.09 15.35
C ASP A 246 -25.30 9.05 16.88
N CYS A 247 -24.28 9.77 17.34
CA CYS A 247 -23.87 9.85 18.73
C CYS A 247 -24.77 10.87 19.43
N ALA A 248 -25.60 10.40 20.35
CA ALA A 248 -26.56 11.21 21.08
C ALA A 248 -25.93 12.20 22.07
N ASN A 249 -24.65 12.00 22.44
CA ASN A 249 -23.92 12.87 23.37
C ASN A 249 -22.40 12.74 23.22
N GLU A 250 -21.69 13.65 23.88
CA GLU A 250 -20.22 13.74 23.88
C GLU A 250 -19.52 12.46 24.37
N ALA A 251 -20.07 11.76 25.36
CA ALA A 251 -19.48 10.52 25.85
C ALA A 251 -19.50 9.41 24.78
N GLN A 252 -20.55 9.34 23.97
CA GLN A 252 -20.61 8.41 22.84
C GLN A 252 -19.61 8.79 21.74
N VAL A 253 -19.46 10.08 21.45
CA VAL A 253 -18.43 10.58 20.53
C VAL A 253 -17.04 10.17 21.01
N GLU A 254 -16.74 10.33 22.29
CA GLU A 254 -15.43 9.95 22.85
C GLU A 254 -15.16 8.44 22.74
N ILE A 255 -16.16 7.60 23.07
CA ILE A 255 -16.06 6.13 22.92
C ILE A 255 -15.82 5.75 21.45
N ARG A 256 -16.57 6.35 20.54
CA ARG A 256 -16.46 6.09 19.10
C ARG A 256 -15.11 6.54 18.56
N CYS A 257 -14.65 7.74 18.93
CA CYS A 257 -13.34 8.27 18.57
C CYS A 257 -12.23 7.35 19.06
N ARG A 258 -12.28 6.89 20.33
CA ARG A 258 -11.30 5.95 20.89
C ARG A 258 -11.26 4.63 20.13
N TYR A 259 -12.42 4.11 19.72
CA TYR A 259 -12.50 2.92 18.88
C TYR A 259 -11.87 3.16 17.51
N LEU A 260 -12.20 4.26 16.82
CA LEU A 260 -11.68 4.57 15.49
C LEU A 260 -10.17 4.88 15.50
N ARG A 261 -9.68 5.46 16.60
CA ARG A 261 -8.27 5.79 16.80
C ARG A 261 -7.33 4.61 16.56
N GLN A 262 -7.73 3.39 16.92
CA GLN A 262 -6.89 2.20 16.73
C GLN A 262 -6.52 1.93 15.26
N PHE A 263 -7.33 2.44 14.31
CA PHE A 263 -7.13 2.30 12.88
C PHE A 263 -6.36 3.47 12.24
N VAL A 264 -5.92 4.45 13.03
CA VAL A 264 -5.15 5.63 12.56
C VAL A 264 -3.90 5.92 13.40
N ILE A 265 -3.49 4.96 14.23
CA ILE A 265 -2.24 5.01 15.01
C ILE A 265 -1.22 4.03 14.43
N ASP A 266 0.05 4.43 14.51
CA ASP A 266 1.18 3.59 14.12
C ASP A 266 1.32 2.38 15.06
N LYS A 267 2.05 1.34 14.63
CA LYS A 267 2.41 0.15 15.43
C LYS A 267 1.24 -0.74 15.88
N GLN A 268 0.09 -0.64 15.22
CA GLN A 268 -1.02 -1.60 15.38
C GLN A 268 -1.02 -2.63 14.26
N ARG A 269 -1.63 -3.79 14.51
CA ARG A 269 -1.87 -4.83 13.49
C ARG A 269 -3.09 -4.49 12.64
N THR A 270 -3.04 -3.32 12.01
CA THR A 270 -4.08 -2.79 11.12
C THR A 270 -3.45 -2.42 9.78
N THR A 271 -4.27 -2.26 8.74
CA THR A 271 -3.81 -1.77 7.43
C THR A 271 -3.04 -0.45 7.56
N PHE A 272 -3.54 0.48 8.38
CA PHE A 272 -2.84 1.73 8.64
C PHE A 272 -1.48 1.52 9.32
N GLY A 273 -1.40 0.66 10.33
CA GLY A 273 -0.14 0.34 11.00
C GLY A 273 0.89 -0.28 10.05
N ALA A 274 0.44 -1.14 9.13
CA ALA A 274 1.29 -1.68 8.07
C ALA A 274 1.79 -0.57 7.13
N ILE A 275 0.91 0.28 6.60
CA ILE A 275 1.29 1.43 5.75
C ILE A 275 2.28 2.35 6.46
N ALA A 276 2.05 2.64 7.75
CA ALA A 276 2.95 3.47 8.54
C ALA A 276 4.34 2.83 8.65
N SER A 277 4.41 1.52 8.88
CA SER A 277 5.66 0.78 8.96
C SER A 277 6.41 0.80 7.63
N LEU A 278 5.70 0.61 6.51
CA LEU A 278 6.22 0.77 5.15
C LEU A 278 6.80 2.18 4.93
N GLN A 279 6.09 3.22 5.39
CA GLN A 279 6.51 4.60 5.18
C GLN A 279 7.75 4.96 5.99
N HIS A 280 7.85 4.48 7.23
CA HIS A 280 9.03 4.66 8.08
C HIS A 280 10.25 3.99 7.45
N LEU A 281 10.08 2.74 6.97
CA LEU A 281 11.13 2.01 6.26
C LEU A 281 11.54 2.74 4.97
N ALA A 282 10.58 3.15 4.16
CA ALA A 282 10.83 3.82 2.89
C ALA A 282 11.58 5.14 3.09
N SER A 283 11.15 5.93 4.08
CA SER A 283 11.82 7.18 4.45
C SER A 283 13.24 6.93 4.94
N ALA A 284 13.44 5.97 5.84
CA ALA A 284 14.77 5.64 6.36
C ALA A 284 15.75 5.28 5.25
N GLN A 285 15.31 4.49 4.27
CA GLN A 285 16.12 4.11 3.12
C GLN A 285 16.35 5.27 2.14
N ALA A 286 15.33 6.09 1.87
CA ALA A 286 15.48 7.28 1.02
C ALA A 286 16.50 8.28 1.61
N TYR A 287 16.50 8.47 2.93
CA TYR A 287 17.51 9.31 3.61
C TYR A 287 18.92 8.70 3.53
N GLN A 288 19.06 7.39 3.62
CA GLN A 288 20.36 6.71 3.44
C GLN A 288 20.91 6.88 2.02
N THR A 289 20.05 6.82 0.99
CA THR A 289 20.49 6.98 -0.42
C THR A 289 20.85 8.41 -0.81
N THR A 290 20.29 9.43 -0.12
CA THR A 290 20.52 10.84 -0.45
C THR A 290 21.82 11.40 0.16
N ASN A 291 22.44 10.66 1.10
CA ASN A 291 23.62 11.08 1.86
C ASN A 291 24.96 10.64 1.26
N HIS A 292 25.02 10.23 0.00
CA HIS A 292 26.30 10.09 -0.68
C HIS A 292 26.69 11.44 -1.29
N PRO A 293 27.72 12.14 -0.76
CA PRO A 293 28.21 13.33 -1.43
C PRO A 293 28.70 12.93 -2.82
N CYS A 294 28.07 13.46 -3.87
CA CYS A 294 28.63 13.43 -5.20
C CYS A 294 29.86 14.34 -5.21
N ILE A 295 31.03 13.76 -4.94
CA ILE A 295 32.31 14.41 -5.19
C ILE A 295 32.50 14.40 -6.71
N PHE A 296 32.20 15.52 -7.36
CA PHE A 296 32.64 15.74 -8.73
C PHE A 296 34.11 16.13 -8.67
N TRP A 297 34.98 15.26 -9.18
CA TRP A 297 36.34 15.66 -9.55
C TRP A 297 36.20 16.46 -10.85
N ILE A 298 36.46 17.76 -10.76
CA ILE A 298 36.61 18.60 -11.94
C ILE A 298 38.09 18.47 -12.30
N ASP A 299 38.41 17.71 -13.35
CA ASP A 299 39.73 17.74 -13.98
C ASP A 299 39.92 19.07 -14.73
#